data_AF-A0A9Q9HE58-F1
#
_entry.id   AF-A0A9Q9HE58-F1
#
_cell.length_a   1.000
_cell.length_b   1.000
_cell.length_c   1.000
_cell.angle_alpha   90.00
_cell.angle_beta   90.00
_cell.angle_gamma   90.00
#
_symmetry.space_group_name_H-M   'P 1'
#
loop_
_entity.id
_entity.type
_entity.pdbx_description
1 polymer ?
#
loop_
_entity_poly.entity_id
_entity_poly.type
_entity_poly.pdbx_seq_one_letter_code
_entity_poly.pdbx_strand_id
1 'polypeptide(L)'
;MSQEGQRHAEELARLDARKKDLEDALMRLARDEAEAQEVAELAHEVEQLENQVETARAAANMEKTMTKDVRKAARLNREAAETQLDTLAKSMQQDGETFEKAYLRALETDMGKALMQTRDDAQELERGGITSMDVAEAHKSLRA
;
A
#
# COMPACT_ATOMS: atom_id res chain seq x y z
N MET A 1 -27.82 73.05 -37.26
CA MET A 1 -27.73 72.12 -36.12
C MET A 1 -27.88 72.96 -34.85
N SER A 2 -28.87 72.66 -33.99
CA SER A 2 -29.07 73.41 -32.74
C SER A 2 -28.07 72.96 -31.67
N GLN A 3 -27.71 73.86 -30.73
CA GLN A 3 -26.80 73.53 -29.61
C GLN A 3 -27.31 72.35 -28.76
N GLU A 4 -28.62 72.19 -28.64
CA GLU A 4 -29.25 71.05 -27.95
C GLU A 4 -29.04 69.73 -28.70
N GLY A 5 -29.16 69.73 -30.03
CA GLY A 5 -28.87 68.55 -30.84
C GLY A 5 -27.42 68.09 -30.76
N GLN A 6 -26.48 69.04 -30.59
CA GLN A 6 -25.07 68.75 -30.39
C GLN A 6 -24.79 68.14 -29.00
N ARG A 7 -25.41 68.69 -27.94
CA ARG A 7 -25.30 68.12 -26.58
C ARG A 7 -25.86 66.71 -26.49
N HIS A 8 -27.01 66.45 -27.12
CA HIS A 8 -27.58 65.11 -27.15
C HIS A 8 -26.73 64.11 -27.94
N ALA A 9 -26.09 64.54 -29.04
CA ALA A 9 -25.17 63.68 -29.79
C ALA A 9 -23.91 63.33 -28.98
N GLU A 10 -23.34 64.28 -28.24
CA GLU A 10 -22.20 64.05 -27.35
C GLU A 10 -22.56 63.15 -26.17
N GLU A 11 -23.75 63.33 -25.59
CA GLU A 11 -24.26 62.48 -24.51
C GLU A 11 -24.51 61.05 -24.98
N LEU A 12 -25.10 60.87 -26.16
CA LEU A 12 -25.27 59.55 -26.79
C LEU A 12 -23.93 58.85 -27.02
N ALA A 13 -22.95 59.55 -27.61
CA ALA A 13 -21.62 58.99 -27.84
C ALA A 13 -20.93 58.57 -26.53
N ARG A 14 -21.11 59.33 -25.45
CA ARG A 14 -20.59 58.99 -24.12
C ARG A 14 -21.29 57.78 -23.51
N LEU A 15 -22.60 57.67 -23.66
CA LEU A 15 -23.37 56.53 -23.19
C LEU A 15 -23.01 55.25 -23.95
N ASP A 16 -22.83 55.33 -25.27
CA ASP A 16 -22.42 54.20 -26.09
C ASP A 16 -21.00 53.71 -25.73
N ALA A 17 -20.05 54.63 -25.52
CA ALA A 17 -18.72 54.28 -25.07
C ALA A 17 -18.75 53.58 -23.70
N ARG A 18 -19.51 54.14 -22.74
CA ARG A 18 -19.67 53.54 -21.41
C ARG A 18 -20.36 52.18 -21.46
N LYS A 19 -21.34 52.01 -22.34
CA LYS A 19 -22.01 50.73 -22.55
C LYS A 19 -21.02 49.68 -23.03
N LYS A 20 -20.19 50.02 -24.02
CA LYS A 20 -19.15 49.11 -24.54
C LYS A 20 -18.13 48.71 -23.46
N ASP A 21 -17.66 49.67 -22.67
CA ASP A 21 -16.72 49.39 -21.57
C ASP A 21 -17.34 48.43 -20.54
N LEU A 22 -18.64 48.58 -20.25
CA LEU A 22 -19.37 47.70 -19.35
C LEU A 22 -19.58 46.30 -19.95
N GLU A 23 -19.88 46.19 -21.25
CA GLU A 23 -20.00 44.90 -21.95
C GLU A 23 -18.67 44.14 -21.96
N ASP A 24 -17.55 44.84 -22.22
CA ASP A 24 -16.21 44.26 -22.16
C ASP A 24 -15.83 43.80 -20.74
N ALA A 25 -16.21 44.57 -19.71
CA ALA A 25 -15.99 44.19 -18.31
C ALA A 25 -16.83 42.96 -17.91
N LEU A 26 -18.08 42.87 -18.36
CA LEU A 26 -18.94 41.70 -18.11
C LEU A 26 -18.37 40.44 -18.76
N MET A 27 -17.88 40.52 -20.00
CA MET A 27 -17.25 39.36 -20.66
C MET A 27 -16.00 38.88 -19.91
N ARG A 28 -15.19 39.80 -19.36
CA ARG A 28 -14.03 39.42 -18.53
C ARG A 28 -14.45 38.75 -17.23
N LEU A 29 -15.40 39.34 -16.50
CA LEU A 29 -15.90 38.76 -15.25
C LEU A 29 -16.53 37.37 -15.45
N ALA A 30 -17.29 37.17 -16.53
CA ALA A 30 -17.86 35.86 -16.86
C ALA A 30 -16.78 34.80 -17.14
N ARG A 31 -15.66 35.21 -17.74
CA ARG A 31 -14.51 34.33 -17.95
C ARG A 31 -13.80 34.02 -16.64
N ASP A 32 -13.52 35.03 -15.82
CA ASP A 32 -12.85 34.87 -14.52
C ASP A 32 -13.70 33.99 -13.57
N GLU A 33 -15.03 34.12 -13.63
CA GLU A 33 -15.96 33.27 -12.88
C GLU A 33 -15.91 31.81 -13.34
N ALA A 34 -15.85 31.56 -14.65
CA ALA A 34 -15.68 30.21 -15.18
C ALA A 34 -14.33 29.60 -14.78
N GLU A 35 -13.24 30.36 -14.87
CA GLU A 35 -11.91 29.92 -14.41
C GLU A 35 -11.91 29.65 -12.89
N ALA A 36 -12.61 30.46 -12.09
CA ALA A 36 -12.73 30.24 -10.65
C ALA A 36 -13.50 28.95 -10.30
N GLN A 37 -14.52 28.60 -11.08
CA GLN A 37 -15.24 27.33 -10.92
C GLN A 37 -14.35 26.13 -11.23
N GLU A 38 -13.59 26.17 -12.33
CA GLU A 38 -12.64 25.11 -12.70
C GLU A 38 -11.56 24.92 -11.62
N VAL A 39 -11.01 26.03 -11.08
CA VAL A 39 -10.04 25.97 -9.98
C VAL A 39 -10.64 25.34 -8.72
N ALA A 40 -11.90 25.64 -8.40
CA ALA A 40 -12.57 25.05 -7.24
C ALA A 40 -12.80 23.54 -7.40
N GLU A 41 -13.18 23.09 -8.60
CA GLU A 41 -13.32 21.67 -8.92
C GLU A 41 -11.98 20.94 -8.82
N LEU A 42 -10.91 21.50 -9.41
CA LEU A 42 -9.57 20.94 -9.33
C LEU A 42 -9.04 20.89 -7.89
N ALA A 43 -9.29 21.91 -7.08
CA ALA A 43 -8.90 21.92 -5.68
C ALA A 43 -9.60 20.79 -4.90
N HIS A 44 -10.87 20.54 -5.18
CA HIS A 44 -11.60 19.44 -4.57
C HIS A 44 -11.06 18.07 -5.00
N GLU A 45 -10.72 17.90 -6.29
CA GLU A 45 -10.12 16.66 -6.79
C GLU A 45 -8.74 16.41 -6.16
N VAL A 46 -7.92 17.46 -6.02
CA VAL A 46 -6.63 17.38 -5.32
C VAL A 46 -6.81 16.95 -3.87
N GLU A 47 -7.75 17.53 -3.13
CA GLU A 47 -8.06 17.12 -1.75
C GLU A 47 -8.47 15.64 -1.68
N GLN A 48 -9.31 15.16 -2.60
CA GLN A 48 -9.68 13.74 -2.66
C GLN A 48 -8.47 12.85 -2.93
N LEU A 49 -7.60 13.24 -3.87
CA LEU A 49 -6.38 12.50 -4.20
C LEU A 49 -5.40 12.47 -3.02
N GLU A 50 -5.23 13.58 -2.30
CA GLU A 50 -4.39 13.65 -1.11
C GLU A 50 -4.86 12.68 -0.03
N ASN A 51 -6.17 12.62 0.22
CA ASN A 51 -6.78 11.67 1.16
C ASN A 51 -6.56 10.21 0.73
N GLN A 52 -6.69 9.92 -0.57
CA GLN A 52 -6.43 8.58 -1.11
C GLN A 52 -4.96 8.19 -0.97
N VAL A 53 -4.04 9.12 -1.25
CA VAL A 53 -2.59 8.91 -1.11
C VAL A 53 -2.22 8.67 0.35
N GLU A 54 -2.78 9.43 1.28
CA GLU A 54 -2.55 9.22 2.72
C GLU A 54 -3.02 7.84 3.17
N THR A 55 -4.24 7.45 2.76
CA THR A 55 -4.80 6.11 3.04
C THR A 55 -3.92 5.00 2.48
N ALA A 56 -3.49 5.11 1.22
CA ALA A 56 -2.62 4.14 0.57
C ALA A 56 -1.25 4.05 1.26
N ARG A 57 -0.66 5.18 1.67
CA ARG A 57 0.59 5.21 2.43
C ARG A 57 0.44 4.55 3.80
N ALA A 58 -0.68 4.78 4.50
CA ALA A 58 -0.97 4.15 5.77
C ALA A 58 -1.07 2.62 5.62
N ALA A 59 -1.81 2.15 4.62
CA ALA A 59 -1.93 0.72 4.31
C ALA A 59 -0.56 0.07 4.00
N ALA A 60 0.25 0.70 3.14
CA ALA A 60 1.58 0.19 2.79
C ALA A 60 2.52 0.12 4.01
N ASN A 61 2.45 1.10 4.92
CA ASN A 61 3.26 1.09 6.15
C ASN A 61 2.81 0.00 7.13
N MET A 62 1.50 -0.26 7.23
CA MET A 62 0.96 -1.36 8.02
C MET A 62 1.42 -2.71 7.47
N GLU A 63 1.28 -2.93 6.16
CA GLU A 63 1.73 -4.16 5.48
C GLU A 63 3.23 -4.40 5.69
N LYS A 64 4.06 -3.36 5.56
CA LYS A 64 5.50 -3.44 5.81
C LYS A 64 5.82 -3.85 7.26
N THR A 65 5.07 -3.32 8.23
CA THR A 65 5.25 -3.64 9.64
C THR A 65 4.86 -5.08 9.91
N MET A 66 3.67 -5.50 9.45
CA MET A 66 3.21 -6.88 9.58
C MET A 66 4.19 -7.87 8.94
N THR A 67 4.70 -7.58 7.74
CA THR A 67 5.69 -8.42 7.06
C THR A 67 6.97 -8.56 7.88
N LYS A 68 7.45 -7.47 8.48
CA LYS A 68 8.64 -7.48 9.35
C LYS A 68 8.40 -8.34 10.59
N ASP A 69 7.23 -8.22 11.20
CA ASP A 69 6.87 -8.99 12.40
C ASP A 69 6.72 -10.48 12.08
N VAL A 70 6.11 -10.84 10.95
CA VAL A 70 6.02 -12.22 10.45
C VAL A 70 7.42 -12.80 10.24
N ARG A 71 8.33 -12.09 9.56
CA ARG A 71 9.71 -12.57 9.36
C ARG A 71 10.44 -12.77 10.69
N LYS A 72 10.25 -11.87 11.65
CA LYS A 72 10.85 -11.99 12.99
C LYS A 72 10.30 -13.22 13.73
N ALA A 73 8.99 -13.43 13.70
CA ALA A 73 8.34 -14.58 14.32
C ALA A 73 8.78 -15.89 13.64
N ALA A 74 8.86 -15.91 12.31
CA ALA A 74 9.35 -17.04 11.54
C ALA A 74 10.78 -17.43 11.95
N ARG A 75 11.68 -16.45 12.07
CA ARG A 75 13.05 -16.70 12.55
C ARG A 75 13.08 -17.32 13.95
N LEU A 76 12.27 -16.82 14.88
CA LEU A 76 12.17 -17.38 16.24
C LEU A 76 11.64 -18.82 16.23
N ASN A 77 10.64 -19.10 15.38
CA ASN A 77 10.11 -20.46 15.22
C ASN A 77 11.16 -21.42 14.63
N ARG A 78 11.96 -20.97 13.66
CA ARG A 78 13.07 -21.74 13.09
C ARG A 78 14.10 -22.11 14.16
N GLU A 79 14.56 -21.12 14.93
CA GLU A 79 15.52 -21.31 16.03
C GLU A 79 14.98 -22.24 17.12
N ALA A 80 13.68 -22.13 17.44
CA ALA A 80 13.02 -23.00 18.40
C ALA A 80 12.94 -24.46 17.90
N ALA A 81 12.60 -24.67 16.62
CA ALA A 81 12.56 -26.00 16.00
C ALA A 81 13.96 -26.64 15.98
N GLU A 82 15.01 -25.88 15.64
CA GLU A 82 16.41 -26.33 15.71
C GLU A 82 16.81 -26.75 17.12
N THR A 83 16.46 -25.94 18.13
CA THR A 83 16.74 -26.26 19.54
C THR A 83 16.01 -27.53 19.99
N GLN A 84 14.77 -27.73 19.53
CA GLN A 84 14.00 -28.93 19.82
C GLN A 84 14.57 -30.17 19.14
N LEU A 85 15.08 -30.05 17.91
CA LEU A 85 15.80 -31.12 17.21
C LEU A 85 17.08 -31.51 17.96
N ASP A 86 17.87 -30.53 18.41
CA ASP A 86 19.07 -30.78 19.21
C ASP A 86 18.73 -31.48 20.53
N THR A 87 17.64 -31.05 21.17
CA THR A 87 17.17 -31.66 22.43
C THR A 87 16.72 -33.09 22.21
N LEU A 88 15.97 -33.35 21.13
CA LEU A 88 15.54 -34.69 20.75
C LEU A 88 16.75 -35.59 20.49
N ALA A 89 17.72 -35.12 19.71
CA ALA A 89 18.95 -35.85 19.43
C ALA A 89 19.74 -36.18 20.70
N LYS A 90 19.91 -35.22 21.62
CA LYS A 90 20.55 -35.47 22.94
C LYS A 90 19.79 -36.51 23.76
N SER A 91 18.46 -36.47 23.76
CA SER A 91 17.64 -37.44 24.50
C SER A 91 17.72 -38.86 23.94
N MET A 92 18.02 -38.98 22.64
CA MET A 92 18.15 -40.25 21.94
C MET A 92 19.59 -40.75 21.88
N GLN A 93 20.57 -39.98 22.36
CA GLN A 93 21.98 -40.35 22.29
C GLN A 93 22.30 -41.51 23.24
N GLN A 94 22.92 -42.56 22.71
CA GLN A 94 23.34 -43.72 23.49
C GLN A 94 24.76 -43.53 24.05
N ASP A 95 25.10 -44.28 25.11
CA ASP A 95 26.43 -44.22 25.72
C ASP A 95 27.53 -44.56 24.69
N GLY A 96 28.48 -43.64 24.53
CA GLY A 96 29.57 -43.77 23.55
C GLY A 96 29.17 -43.46 22.10
N GLU A 97 27.92 -43.09 21.83
CA GLU A 97 27.47 -42.65 20.51
C GLU A 97 27.80 -41.17 20.26
N THR A 98 28.08 -40.80 19.01
CA THR A 98 28.25 -39.40 18.62
C THR A 98 26.90 -38.68 18.51
N PHE A 99 26.87 -37.38 18.79
CA PHE A 99 25.67 -36.57 18.63
C PHE A 99 25.11 -36.64 17.19
N GLU A 100 25.96 -36.61 16.17
CA GLU A 100 25.53 -36.68 14.76
C GLU A 100 24.73 -37.95 14.44
N LYS A 101 25.15 -39.12 14.95
CA LYS A 101 24.40 -40.37 14.76
C LYS A 101 23.05 -40.33 15.46
N ALA A 102 23.01 -39.80 16.68
CA ALA A 102 21.77 -39.62 17.42
C ALA A 102 20.84 -38.61 16.72
N TYR A 103 21.40 -37.55 16.13
CA TYR A 103 20.68 -36.53 15.37
C TYR A 103 20.06 -37.10 14.10
N LEU A 104 20.81 -37.87 13.31
CA LEU A 104 20.26 -38.55 12.12
C LEU A 104 19.08 -39.46 12.48
N ARG A 105 19.16 -40.23 13.57
CA ARG A 105 18.02 -41.02 14.05
C ARG A 105 16.87 -40.16 14.54
N ALA A 106 17.15 -39.05 15.22
CA ALA A 106 16.12 -38.12 15.65
C ALA A 106 15.31 -37.59 14.46
N LEU A 107 15.98 -37.27 13.35
CA LEU A 107 15.34 -36.84 12.10
C LEU A 107 14.44 -37.90 11.46
N GLU A 108 14.67 -39.19 11.74
CA GLU A 108 13.84 -40.28 11.21
C GLU A 108 12.53 -40.47 11.99
N THR A 109 12.46 -39.97 13.22
CA THR A 109 11.24 -40.01 14.04
C THR A 109 10.16 -39.09 13.48
N ASP A 110 8.89 -39.39 13.76
CA ASP A 110 7.77 -38.53 13.34
C ASP A 110 7.89 -37.11 13.91
N MET A 111 8.36 -37.00 15.16
CA MET A 111 8.65 -35.72 15.79
C MET A 111 9.78 -34.97 15.07
N GLY A 112 10.89 -35.64 14.74
CA GLY A 112 12.00 -35.03 14.01
C GLY A 112 11.62 -34.56 12.61
N LYS A 113 10.81 -35.34 11.89
CA LYS A 113 10.26 -34.94 10.59
C LYS A 113 9.36 -33.72 10.70
N ALA A 114 8.48 -33.68 11.70
CA ALA A 114 7.61 -32.52 11.94
C ALA A 114 8.41 -31.26 12.30
N LEU A 115 9.46 -31.39 13.11
CA LEU A 115 10.35 -30.28 13.46
C LEU A 115 11.19 -29.80 12.27
N MET A 116 11.66 -30.71 11.42
CA MET A 116 12.31 -30.37 10.14
C MET A 116 11.39 -29.58 9.22
N GLN A 117 10.17 -30.06 9.02
CA GLN A 117 9.18 -29.35 8.21
C GLN A 117 8.87 -27.97 8.80
N THR A 118 8.72 -27.87 10.12
CA THR A 118 8.52 -26.59 10.81
C THR A 118 9.70 -25.63 10.60
N ARG A 119 10.94 -26.14 10.66
CA ARG A 119 12.16 -25.37 10.39
C ARG A 119 12.17 -24.85 8.95
N ASP A 120 11.87 -25.72 7.99
CA ASP A 120 11.88 -25.39 6.56
C ASP A 120 10.77 -24.37 6.23
N ASP A 121 9.54 -24.58 6.72
CA ASP A 121 8.43 -23.63 6.52
C ASP A 121 8.72 -22.26 7.16
N ALA A 122 9.30 -22.24 8.36
CA ALA A 122 9.71 -21.00 9.01
C ALA A 122 10.80 -20.26 8.22
N GLN A 123 11.74 -20.99 7.61
CA GLN A 123 12.77 -20.42 6.74
C GLN A 123 12.16 -19.81 5.46
N GLU A 124 11.17 -20.47 4.87
CA GLU A 124 10.46 -19.94 3.71
C GLU A 124 9.67 -18.68 4.07
N LEU A 125 8.96 -18.65 5.20
CA LEU A 125 8.28 -17.44 5.69
C LEU A 125 9.25 -16.27 5.95
N GLU A 126 10.45 -16.55 6.48
CA GLU A 126 11.48 -15.53 6.71
C GLU A 126 11.95 -14.88 5.39
N ARG A 127 12.04 -15.67 4.31
CA ARG A 127 12.49 -15.23 2.99
C ARG A 127 11.36 -14.72 2.10
N GLY A 128 10.10 -14.92 2.49
CA GLY A 128 8.92 -14.67 1.66
C GLY A 128 8.76 -15.69 0.53
N GLY A 129 9.20 -16.93 0.77
CA GLY A 129 9.05 -18.08 -0.13
C GLY A 129 7.73 -18.82 0.08
N ILE A 130 7.67 -20.04 -0.45
CA ILE A 130 6.46 -20.87 -0.47
C ILE A 130 6.58 -21.96 0.59
N THR A 131 5.61 -22.04 1.50
CA THR A 131 5.57 -23.05 2.57
C THR A 131 4.91 -24.35 2.11
N SER A 132 5.10 -25.41 2.89
CA SER A 132 4.41 -26.69 2.69
C SER A 132 2.88 -26.55 2.76
N MET A 133 2.38 -25.61 3.56
CA MET A 133 0.95 -25.28 3.65
C MET A 133 0.45 -24.67 2.34
N ASP A 134 1.19 -23.72 1.75
CA ASP A 134 0.83 -23.09 0.47
C ASP A 134 0.74 -24.14 -0.66
N VAL A 135 1.69 -25.07 -0.69
CA VAL A 135 1.67 -26.20 -1.64
C VAL A 135 0.46 -27.11 -1.41
N ALA A 136 0.12 -27.40 -0.15
CA ALA A 136 -1.03 -28.22 0.19
C ALA A 136 -2.36 -27.55 -0.18
N GLU A 137 -2.48 -26.24 0.00
CA GLU A 137 -3.64 -25.45 -0.44
C GLU A 137 -3.76 -25.42 -1.96
N ALA A 138 -2.67 -25.17 -2.68
CA ALA A 138 -2.64 -25.22 -4.13
C ALA A 138 -3.09 -26.59 -4.67
N HIS A 139 -2.63 -27.68 -4.04
CA HIS A 139 -3.06 -29.04 -4.41
C HIS A 139 -4.55 -29.31 -4.18
N LYS A 140 -5.15 -28.76 -3.12
CA LYS A 140 -6.60 -28.88 -2.88
C LYS A 140 -7.38 -28.16 -3.97
N SER A 141 -6.96 -26.96 -4.33
CA SER A 141 -7.62 -26.14 -5.37
C SER A 141 -7.54 -26.76 -6.77
N LEU A 142 -6.49 -27.55 -7.07
CA LEU A 142 -6.36 -28.27 -8.34
C LEU A 142 -7.23 -29.55 -8.42
N ARG A 143 -7.75 -30.03 -7.29
CA ARG A 143 -8.58 -31.24 -7.20
C ARG A 143 -10.07 -30.93 -6.99
N ALA A 144 -10.42 -29.65 -6.84
CA ALA A 144 -11.79 -29.15 -6.75
C ALA A 144 -12.32 -28.79 -8.15
#